data_AF-A0A258D104-F1
#
_entry.id   AF-A0A258D104-F1
#
_cell.length_a   1.000
_cell.length_b   1.000
_cell.length_c   1.000
_cell.angle_alpha   90.00
_cell.angle_beta   90.00
_cell.angle_gamma   90.00
#
_symmetry.space_group_name_H-M   'P 1'
#
loop_
_entity.id
_entity.type
_entity.pdbx_description
1 polymer ?
#
loop_
_entity_poly.entity_id
_entity_poly.type
_entity_poly.pdbx_seq_one_letter_code
_entity_poly.pdbx_strand_id
1 'polypeptide(L)'
;MKIAIIGAGMAGLSCAQALSAAGHAVQVLDKGRGPGGRMSTRRIKTPQGQVSFDHGAQFFTVRDPEFAARAAAWQAAGVAAPWPA
;
A
#
# COMPACT_ATOMS: atom_id res chain seq x y z
N MET A 1 7.09 -8.50 -21.68
CA MET A 1 7.42 -9.77 -20.98
C MET A 1 6.34 -10.08 -19.94
N LYS A 2 6.23 -11.33 -19.49
CA LYS A 2 5.40 -11.71 -18.32
C LYS A 2 6.29 -11.75 -17.09
N ILE A 3 5.95 -11.01 -16.04
CA ILE A 3 6.80 -10.82 -14.86
C ILE A 3 6.00 -11.19 -13.61
N ALA A 4 6.57 -12.07 -12.78
CA ALA A 4 6.01 -12.40 -11.47
C ALA A 4 6.72 -11.58 -10.38
N ILE A 5 5.95 -10.99 -9.47
CA ILE A 5 6.43 -10.25 -8.30
C ILE A 5 5.97 -10.98 -7.05
N ILE A 6 6.89 -11.30 -6.15
CA ILE A 6 6.60 -11.95 -4.87
C ILE A 6 6.51 -10.89 -3.77
N GLY A 7 5.31 -10.65 -3.27
CA GLY A 7 4.96 -9.68 -2.23
C GLY A 7 4.15 -8.50 -2.75
N ALA A 8 2.91 -8.37 -2.27
CA ALA A 8 1.98 -7.26 -2.50
C ALA A 8 2.08 -6.17 -1.41
N GLY A 9 3.28 -5.93 -0.88
CA GLY A 9 3.59 -4.76 -0.05
C GLY A 9 3.90 -3.52 -0.91
N MET A 10 4.13 -2.36 -0.27
CA MET A 10 4.41 -1.09 -0.96
C MET A 10 5.52 -1.19 -2.01
N ALA A 11 6.62 -1.86 -1.71
CA ALA A 11 7.73 -2.03 -2.66
C ALA A 11 7.31 -2.85 -3.90
N GLY A 12 6.67 -4.01 -3.70
CA GLY A 12 6.23 -4.87 -4.78
C GLY A 12 5.14 -4.24 -5.65
N LEU A 13 4.19 -3.52 -5.02
CA LEU A 13 3.14 -2.79 -5.76
C LEU A 13 3.69 -1.57 -6.51
N SER A 14 4.68 -0.87 -5.96
CA SER A 14 5.38 0.22 -6.67
C SER A 14 6.09 -0.32 -7.91
N CYS A 15 6.82 -1.43 -7.76
CA CYS A 15 7.46 -2.14 -8.88
C CYS A 15 6.44 -2.61 -9.92
N ALA A 16 5.34 -3.21 -9.48
CA ALA A 16 4.27 -3.67 -10.36
C ALA A 16 3.67 -2.53 -11.20
N GLN A 17 3.44 -1.37 -10.57
CA GLN A 17 2.91 -0.20 -11.26
C GLN A 17 3.89 0.32 -12.31
N ALA A 18 5.18 0.43 -11.98
CA ALA A 18 6.20 0.88 -12.92
C ALA A 18 6.34 -0.07 -14.12
N LEU A 19 6.41 -1.37 -13.88
CA LEU A 19 6.53 -2.38 -14.95
C LEU A 19 5.26 -2.46 -15.81
N SER A 20 4.09 -2.33 -15.20
CA SER A 20 2.82 -2.31 -15.94
C SER A 20 2.72 -1.06 -16.82
N ALA A 21 3.15 0.12 -16.32
CA ALA A 21 3.19 1.34 -17.12
C ALA A 21 4.17 1.25 -18.30
N ALA A 22 5.23 0.45 -18.18
CA ALA A 22 6.15 0.12 -19.26
C ALA A 22 5.60 -0.94 -20.26
N GLY A 23 4.33 -1.34 -20.13
CA GLY A 23 3.67 -2.28 -21.05
C GLY A 23 3.98 -3.76 -20.78
N HIS A 24 4.50 -4.10 -19.60
CA HIS A 24 4.71 -5.50 -19.23
C HIS A 24 3.47 -6.11 -18.57
N ALA A 25 3.25 -7.41 -18.80
CA ALA A 25 2.23 -8.17 -18.09
C ALA A 25 2.78 -8.58 -16.73
N VAL A 26 2.16 -8.10 -15.65
CA VAL A 26 2.63 -8.30 -14.28
C VAL A 26 1.64 -9.17 -13.50
N GLN A 27 2.16 -10.17 -12.78
CA GLN A 27 1.41 -10.96 -11.81
C GLN A 27 2.03 -10.78 -10.43
N VAL A 28 1.25 -10.30 -9.46
CA VAL A 28 1.68 -10.15 -8.08
C VAL A 28 1.16 -11.33 -7.26
N LEU A 29 2.05 -11.98 -6.52
CA LEU A 29 1.75 -13.10 -5.66
C LEU A 29 2.08 -12.72 -4.21
N ASP A 30 1.16 -12.92 -3.28
CA ASP A 30 1.40 -12.70 -1.85
C ASP A 30 0.88 -13.90 -1.06
N LYS A 31 1.55 -14.22 0.04
CA LYS A 31 1.12 -15.25 0.99
C LYS A 31 -0.04 -14.77 1.87
N GLY A 32 -0.16 -13.45 2.06
CA GLY A 32 -1.22 -12.81 2.81
C GLY A 32 -2.60 -12.97 2.15
N ARG A 33 -3.65 -12.77 2.93
CA ARG A 33 -5.04 -12.84 2.43
C ARG A 33 -5.44 -11.65 1.55
N GLY A 34 -4.60 -10.62 1.50
CA GLY A 34 -4.82 -9.39 0.74
C GLY A 34 -3.54 -8.55 0.69
N PRO A 35 -3.53 -7.49 -0.13
CA PRO A 35 -2.36 -6.63 -0.31
C PRO A 35 -2.09 -5.76 0.93
N GLY A 36 -0.92 -5.11 0.93
CA GLY A 36 -0.53 -4.10 1.91
C GLY A 36 0.64 -4.52 2.80
N GLY A 37 0.85 -5.82 3.03
CA GLY A 37 1.96 -6.32 3.85
C GLY A 37 2.02 -5.64 5.22
N ARG A 38 3.15 -4.99 5.55
CA ARG A 38 3.36 -4.25 6.81
C ARG A 38 2.52 -2.96 6.95
N MET A 39 1.82 -2.54 5.90
CA MET A 39 0.90 -1.40 5.91
C MET A 39 -0.58 -1.82 5.91
N SER A 40 -0.86 -3.10 6.16
CA SER A 40 -2.23 -3.60 6.14
C SER A 40 -2.99 -3.27 7.43
N THR A 41 -4.21 -2.74 7.28
CA THR A 41 -5.18 -2.61 8.36
C THR A 41 -5.71 -3.98 8.76
N ARG A 42 -5.67 -4.28 10.07
CA ARG A 42 -6.29 -5.47 10.64
C ARG A 42 -7.73 -5.17 10.98
N ARG A 43 -8.59 -6.16 10.78
CA ARG A 43 -10.01 -6.09 11.15
C ARG A 43 -10.32 -7.30 12.03
N ILE A 44 -10.84 -7.06 13.24
CA ILE A 44 -11.20 -8.10 14.20
C ILE A 44 -12.65 -7.91 14.64
N LYS A 45 -13.32 -9.02 14.98
CA LYS A 45 -14.62 -8.99 15.64
C LYS A 45 -14.41 -9.06 17.15
N THR A 46 -15.03 -8.15 17.89
CA THR A 46 -15.09 -8.14 19.36
C THR A 46 -16.56 -8.23 19.80
N PRO A 47 -16.85 -8.50 21.09
CA PRO A 47 -18.22 -8.44 21.61
C PRO A 47 -18.89 -7.08 21.42
N GLN A 48 -18.11 -6.00 21.27
CA GLN A 48 -18.59 -4.63 21.08
C GLN A 48 -18.74 -4.24 19.59
N GLY A 49 -18.36 -5.11 18.66
CA GLY A 49 -18.47 -4.87 17.21
C GLY A 49 -17.19 -5.17 16.44
N GLN A 50 -17.14 -4.74 15.17
CA GLN A 50 -15.94 -4.86 14.35
C GLN A 50 -15.01 -3.69 14.60
N VAL A 51 -13.74 -3.97 14.91
CA VAL A 51 -12.70 -2.96 15.09
C VAL A 51 -11.68 -3.10 13.96
N SER A 52 -11.23 -1.97 13.43
CA SER A 52 -10.14 -1.90 12.47
C SER A 52 -8.98 -1.10 13.05
N PHE A 53 -7.75 -1.58 12.88
CA PHE A 53 -6.56 -0.89 13.38
C PHE A 53 -5.34 -1.23 12.52
N ASP A 54 -4.45 -0.26 12.40
CA ASP A 54 -3.14 -0.48 11.80
C ASP A 54 -2.20 -0.96 12.90
N HIS A 55 -1.62 -2.15 12.72
CA HIS A 55 -0.71 -2.76 13.70
C HIS A 55 0.76 -2.70 13.25
N GLY A 56 0.98 -2.34 11.98
CA GLY A 56 2.29 -2.17 11.39
C GLY A 56 2.64 -0.69 11.31
N ALA A 57 2.83 -0.17 10.08
CA ALA A 57 3.07 1.25 9.88
C ALA A 57 1.87 2.09 10.35
N GLN A 58 2.09 2.94 11.36
CA GLN A 58 1.06 3.86 11.89
C GLN A 58 0.93 5.11 11.03
N PHE A 59 2.06 5.62 10.56
CA PHE A 59 2.17 6.76 9.65
C PHE A 59 3.48 6.63 8.87
N PHE A 60 3.68 7.53 7.91
CA PHE A 60 4.96 7.70 7.23
C PHE A 60 5.29 9.19 7.11
N THR A 61 6.56 9.49 6.86
CA THR A 61 7.00 10.85 6.54
C THR A 61 7.51 10.89 5.12
N VAL A 62 7.45 12.07 4.51
CA VAL A 62 7.89 12.30 3.14
C VAL A 62 9.13 13.18 3.18
N ARG A 63 10.21 12.72 2.53
CA ARG A 63 11.49 13.43 2.45
C ARG A 63 12.03 13.50 1.02
N ASP A 64 11.71 12.50 0.22
CA ASP A 64 12.10 12.41 -1.18
C ASP A 64 11.09 13.16 -2.09
N PRO A 65 11.56 13.98 -3.06
CA PRO A 65 10.68 14.73 -3.94
C PRO A 65 9.76 13.88 -4.82
N GLU A 66 10.24 12.74 -5.34
CA GLU A 66 9.41 11.86 -6.17
C GLU A 66 8.31 11.22 -5.31
N PHE A 67 8.66 10.78 -4.10
CA PHE A 67 7.70 10.26 -3.14
C PHE A 67 6.71 11.34 -2.67
N ALA A 68 7.12 12.61 -2.60
CA ALA A 68 6.23 13.73 -2.29
C ALA A 68 5.16 13.92 -3.35
N ALA A 69 5.52 13.85 -4.64
CA ALA A 69 4.55 13.91 -5.72
C ALA A 69 3.56 12.74 -5.66
N ARG A 70 4.03 11.54 -5.31
CA ARG A 70 3.18 10.36 -5.11
C ARG A 70 2.23 10.52 -3.92
N ALA A 71 2.72 11.01 -2.79
CA ALA A 71 1.90 11.27 -1.60
C ALA A 71 0.83 12.34 -1.86
N ALA A 72 1.17 13.42 -2.60
CA ALA A 72 0.22 14.44 -2.99
C ALA A 72 -0.89 13.88 -3.90
N ALA A 73 -0.53 13.00 -4.86
CA ALA A 73 -1.52 12.31 -5.69
C ALA A 73 -2.45 11.41 -4.86
N TRP A 74 -1.92 10.70 -3.86
CA TRP A 74 -2.74 9.90 -2.93
C TRP A 74 -3.68 10.75 -2.07
N GLN A 75 -3.22 11.92 -1.65
CA GLN A 75 -4.06 12.87 -0.91
C GLN A 75 -5.17 13.44 -1.80
N ALA A 76 -4.86 13.83 -3.03
CA ALA A 76 -5.86 14.28 -3.99
C ALA A 76 -6.89 13.19 -4.34
N ALA A 77 -6.47 11.92 -4.36
CA ALA A 77 -7.35 10.78 -4.56
C ALA A 77 -8.13 10.35 -3.30
N GLY A 78 -7.90 10.98 -2.15
CA GLY A 78 -8.58 10.66 -0.89
C GLY A 78 -8.16 9.34 -0.25
N VAL A 79 -7.02 8.77 -0.63
CA VAL A 79 -6.50 7.49 -0.07
C VAL A 79 -5.36 7.68 0.94
N ALA A 80 -4.94 8.93 1.17
CA ALA A 80 -4.04 9.33 2.24
C ALA A 80 -4.41 10.73 2.75
N ALA A 81 -4.07 11.04 3.99
CA ALA A 81 -4.27 12.37 4.56
C ALA A 81 -3.17 12.67 5.60
N PRO A 82 -2.84 13.96 5.85
CA PRO A 82 -2.07 14.34 7.02
C PRO A 82 -2.77 13.86 8.29
N TRP A 83 -2.01 13.27 9.20
CA TRP A 83 -2.54 12.86 10.50
C TRP A 83 -2.66 14.11 11.40
N PRO A 84 -3.84 14.40 11.99
CA PRO A 84 -4.01 15.55 12.86
C PRO A 84 -3.09 15.47 14.09
N ALA A 85 -2.51 16.60 14.46
CA ALA A 85 -1.76 16.76 15.70
C ALA A 85 -2.67 16.79 16.93
#